data_AF-A0A934STT9-F1
#
_entry.id   AF-A0A934STT9-F1
#
_cell.length_a   1.000
_cell.length_b   1.000
_cell.length_c   1.000
_cell.angle_alpha   90.00
_cell.angle_beta   90.00
_cell.angle_gamma   90.00
#
_symmetry.space_group_name_H-M   'P 1'
#
loop_
_entity.id
_entity.type
_entity.pdbx_description
1 polymer ?
#
loop_
_entity_poly.entity_id
_entity_poly.type
_entity_poly.pdbx_seq_one_letter_code
_entity_poly.pdbx_strand_id
1 'polypeptide(L)'
;MKRSFRVVLAALLLLVLFLAAVLALQSWHEPGRDARAAAPMDRDTQLARGARLARAGNCAACHTARGGAAYAGGRAIPTPFGDIYASNITPDEATGIGRWSAEDFWRALHNGKSKDGSFLYPAFPYPNFTKLSREDADALYAYLKSVPAAHQANREHALRFPYSQRWLLAYWRALYFRPGVYQQQPGRDAQWNRGAYLVQGIGHCGACHTGRSFLGGTAEHGDLAGGMIPMLNWYAPALTGDATGLGNWSTQDLTAQLKTGVSARGAVFGPMAEVVASSLQHLPQNDIEAMVVYLKSLPGDADAAPTPGSLPAGADTVLKAGAKLYENHCVACHGADGRGAAFAYPPLAGSLSLAPGSPVNAIRMVLNGGFAPSTAGNPRPYGMPPFSAAFSDEDVAAVVSYIRNSWGNHGGIVTPDDAGRWRGAPLE
;
A
#
# COMPACT_ATOMS: atom_id res chain seq x y z
N MET A 1 -48.16 3.43 23.28
CA MET A 1 -47.51 2.10 23.05
C MET A 1 -47.82 1.50 21.67
N LYS A 2 -49.08 1.34 21.24
CA LYS A 2 -49.40 0.70 19.94
C LYS A 2 -48.91 1.48 18.70
N ARG A 3 -48.93 2.82 18.74
CA ARG A 3 -48.48 3.68 17.62
C ARG A 3 -46.95 3.71 17.48
N SER A 4 -46.23 3.85 18.59
CA SER A 4 -44.76 3.79 18.61
C SER A 4 -44.23 2.42 18.20
N PHE A 5 -44.86 1.33 18.64
CA PHE A 5 -44.51 -0.02 18.20
C PHE A 5 -44.70 -0.24 16.69
N ARG A 6 -45.81 0.26 16.11
CA ARG A 6 -46.04 0.19 14.65
C ARG A 6 -45.02 1.01 13.85
N VAL A 7 -44.61 2.18 14.36
CA VAL A 7 -43.57 3.01 13.72
C VAL A 7 -42.22 2.31 13.76
N VAL A 8 -41.83 1.74 14.89
CA VAL A 8 -40.57 0.97 15.02
C VAL A 8 -40.60 -0.25 14.10
N LEU A 9 -41.69 -1.01 14.06
CA LEU A 9 -41.81 -2.18 13.20
C LEU A 9 -41.76 -1.80 11.71
N ALA A 10 -42.44 -0.72 11.31
CA ALA A 10 -42.38 -0.21 9.94
C ALA A 10 -40.97 0.26 9.57
N ALA A 11 -40.27 0.94 10.47
CA ALA A 11 -38.88 1.35 10.25
C ALA A 11 -37.93 0.14 10.10
N LEU A 12 -38.11 -0.90 10.93
CA LEU A 12 -37.33 -2.14 10.82
C LEU A 12 -37.62 -2.87 9.51
N LEU A 13 -38.89 -2.96 9.09
CA LEU A 13 -39.25 -3.56 7.80
C LEU A 13 -38.66 -2.79 6.63
N LEU A 14 -38.72 -1.46 6.65
CA LEU A 14 -38.10 -0.62 5.62
C LEU A 14 -36.59 -0.80 5.59
N LEU A 15 -35.93 -0.89 6.74
CA LEU A 15 -34.51 -1.18 6.82
C LEU A 15 -34.19 -2.55 6.21
N VAL A 16 -34.93 -3.60 6.57
CA VAL A 16 -34.74 -4.95 6.00
C VAL A 16 -34.95 -4.97 4.49
N LEU A 17 -35.98 -4.29 3.99
CA LEU A 17 -36.24 -4.17 2.55
C LEU A 17 -35.12 -3.41 1.84
N PHE A 18 -34.63 -2.32 2.42
CA PHE A 18 -33.48 -1.58 1.88
C PHE A 18 -32.21 -2.44 1.84
N LEU A 19 -31.93 -3.16 2.93
CA LEU A 19 -30.78 -4.07 3.03
C LEU A 19 -30.85 -5.18 1.97
N ALA A 20 -32.01 -5.82 1.84
CA ALA A 20 -32.27 -6.82 0.81
C ALA A 20 -32.14 -6.24 -0.61
N ALA A 21 -32.63 -5.02 -0.86
CA ALA A 21 -32.52 -4.36 -2.15
C ALA A 21 -31.06 -4.08 -2.53
N VAL A 22 -30.22 -3.61 -1.60
CA VAL A 22 -28.78 -3.40 -1.85
C VAL A 22 -28.08 -4.71 -2.21
N LEU A 23 -28.37 -5.78 -1.46
CA LEU A 23 -27.84 -7.12 -1.76
C LEU A 23 -28.31 -7.64 -3.13
N ALA A 24 -29.59 -7.45 -3.47
CA ALA A 24 -30.15 -7.86 -4.75
C ALA A 24 -29.52 -7.08 -5.92
N LEU A 25 -29.43 -5.75 -5.80
CA LEU A 25 -28.80 -4.89 -6.80
C LEU A 25 -27.35 -5.29 -7.07
N GLN A 26 -26.58 -5.54 -6.01
CA GLN A 26 -25.19 -5.95 -6.18
C GLN A 26 -25.01 -7.37 -6.67
N SER A 27 -25.99 -8.26 -6.51
CA SER A 27 -25.90 -9.61 -7.06
C SER A 27 -26.38 -9.69 -8.52
N TRP A 28 -27.31 -8.82 -8.92
CA TRP A 28 -27.92 -8.84 -10.25
C TRP A 28 -27.17 -7.97 -11.26
N HIS A 29 -26.60 -6.84 -10.84
CA HIS A 29 -25.85 -5.94 -11.71
C HIS A 29 -24.34 -6.19 -11.57
N GLU A 30 -23.70 -6.56 -12.69
CA GLU A 30 -22.26 -6.75 -12.82
C GLU A 30 -21.71 -5.74 -13.83
N PRO A 31 -21.28 -4.55 -13.37
CA PRO A 31 -20.60 -3.59 -14.25
C PRO A 31 -19.43 -4.26 -14.97
N GLY A 32 -19.27 -3.95 -16.26
CA GLY A 32 -18.18 -4.49 -17.07
C GLY A 32 -18.35 -5.94 -17.55
N ARG A 33 -19.51 -6.58 -17.33
CA ARG A 33 -19.82 -7.91 -17.92
C ARG A 33 -19.77 -7.90 -19.45
N ASP A 34 -20.17 -6.79 -20.06
CA ASP A 34 -20.15 -6.60 -21.52
C ASP A 34 -18.82 -6.03 -22.03
N ALA A 35 -17.79 -5.95 -21.17
CA ALA A 35 -16.46 -5.51 -21.60
C ALA A 35 -15.96 -6.44 -22.70
N ARG A 36 -15.86 -5.89 -23.91
CA ARG A 36 -15.57 -6.64 -25.13
C ARG A 36 -14.23 -7.37 -24.96
N ALA A 37 -14.21 -8.65 -25.32
CA ALA A 37 -12.99 -9.42 -25.41
C ALA A 37 -11.99 -8.69 -26.32
N ALA A 38 -10.73 -8.66 -25.90
CA ALA A 38 -9.68 -7.97 -26.64
C ALA A 38 -9.47 -8.59 -28.02
N ALA A 39 -8.86 -7.81 -28.92
CA ALA A 39 -8.38 -8.36 -30.19
C ALA A 39 -7.37 -9.49 -29.91
N PRO A 40 -7.33 -10.55 -30.73
CA PRO A 40 -6.40 -11.66 -30.53
C PRO A 40 -4.95 -11.14 -30.54
N MET A 41 -4.24 -11.37 -29.44
CA MET A 41 -2.79 -11.25 -29.38
C MET A 41 -2.16 -12.62 -29.64
N ASP A 42 -0.93 -12.67 -30.16
CA ASP A 42 -0.18 -13.92 -30.14
C ASP A 42 0.08 -14.37 -28.69
N ARG A 43 0.22 -15.68 -28.49
CA ARG A 43 0.28 -16.28 -27.16
C ARG A 43 1.50 -15.80 -26.36
N ASP A 44 2.65 -15.65 -27.00
CA ASP A 44 3.89 -15.29 -26.30
C ASP A 44 3.83 -13.83 -25.83
N THR A 45 3.32 -12.92 -26.66
CA THR A 45 3.08 -11.53 -26.26
C THR A 45 2.05 -11.44 -25.14
N GLN A 46 0.97 -12.24 -25.20
CA GLN A 46 -0.04 -12.28 -24.14
C GLN A 46 0.57 -12.75 -22.80
N LEU A 47 1.35 -13.84 -22.81
CA LEU A 47 2.02 -14.36 -21.61
C LEU A 47 3.05 -13.37 -21.06
N ALA A 48 3.85 -12.74 -21.93
CA ALA A 48 4.83 -11.73 -21.52
C ALA A 48 4.16 -10.50 -20.89
N ARG A 49 3.02 -10.06 -21.45
CA ARG A 49 2.21 -8.98 -20.89
C ARG A 49 1.63 -9.36 -19.53
N GLY A 50 1.06 -10.56 -19.41
CA GLY A 50 0.54 -11.10 -18.15
C GLY A 50 1.62 -11.21 -17.06
N ALA A 51 2.82 -11.69 -17.41
CA ALA A 51 3.95 -11.78 -16.50
C ALA A 51 4.37 -10.39 -15.97
N ARG A 52 4.41 -9.38 -16.84
CA ARG A 52 4.71 -7.99 -16.43
C ARG A 52 3.64 -7.43 -15.50
N LEU A 53 2.36 -7.67 -15.80
CA LEU A 53 1.25 -7.24 -14.94
C LEU A 53 1.25 -7.95 -13.59
N ALA A 54 1.57 -9.25 -13.55
CA ALA A 54 1.68 -10.01 -12.31
C ALA A 54 2.80 -9.47 -11.41
N ARG A 55 3.91 -9.01 -12.01
CA ARG A 55 4.98 -8.30 -11.30
C ARG A 55 4.49 -6.93 -10.85
N ALA A 56 3.92 -6.12 -11.73
CA ALA A 56 3.42 -4.77 -11.41
C ALA A 56 2.42 -4.79 -10.24
N GLY A 57 1.49 -5.74 -10.25
CA GLY A 57 0.50 -5.93 -9.17
C GLY A 57 1.04 -6.59 -7.92
N ASN A 58 2.33 -6.95 -7.91
CA ASN A 58 3.01 -7.61 -6.81
C ASN A 58 2.31 -8.91 -6.37
N CYS A 59 1.73 -9.66 -7.33
CA CYS A 59 0.87 -10.81 -7.03
C CYS A 59 1.60 -11.88 -6.22
N ALA A 60 2.88 -12.11 -6.52
CA ALA A 60 3.68 -13.14 -5.84
C ALA A 60 3.91 -12.81 -4.35
N ALA A 61 4.04 -11.53 -3.97
CA ALA A 61 4.30 -11.15 -2.59
C ALA A 61 3.14 -11.49 -1.65
N CYS A 62 1.91 -11.40 -2.15
CA CYS A 62 0.71 -11.81 -1.42
C CYS A 62 0.44 -13.31 -1.58
N HIS A 63 0.51 -13.85 -2.79
CA HIS A 63 0.10 -15.21 -3.10
C HIS A 63 1.23 -16.24 -2.92
N THR A 64 2.31 -15.94 -2.20
CA THR A 64 3.38 -16.90 -1.93
C THR A 64 3.73 -16.84 -0.44
N ALA A 65 3.50 -17.93 0.29
CA ALA A 65 4.00 -18.07 1.65
C ALA A 65 5.53 -18.18 1.66
N ARG A 66 6.19 -17.74 2.73
CA ARG A 66 7.65 -17.86 2.88
C ARG A 66 8.06 -19.33 2.81
N GLY A 67 8.97 -19.67 1.88
CA GLY A 67 9.39 -21.05 1.62
C GLY A 67 8.36 -21.93 0.90
N GLY A 68 7.20 -21.38 0.53
CA GLY A 68 6.15 -22.06 -0.23
C GLY A 68 6.35 -21.98 -1.75
N ALA A 69 5.51 -22.72 -2.48
CA ALA A 69 5.49 -22.64 -3.94
C ALA A 69 4.94 -21.28 -4.41
N ALA A 70 5.55 -20.73 -5.46
CA ALA A 70 5.16 -19.44 -6.02
C ALA A 70 3.66 -19.44 -6.39
N TYR A 71 2.95 -18.38 -5.99
CA TYR A 71 1.52 -18.19 -6.26
C TYR A 71 0.56 -19.21 -5.59
N ALA A 72 1.06 -20.11 -4.74
CA ALA A 72 0.27 -21.16 -4.08
C ALA A 72 -0.53 -20.69 -2.85
N GLY A 73 -0.47 -19.40 -2.52
CA GLY A 73 -1.21 -18.79 -1.42
C GLY A 73 -0.61 -19.07 -0.05
N GLY A 74 -1.45 -18.95 0.98
CA GLY A 74 -1.14 -19.31 2.36
C GLY A 74 -0.49 -18.21 3.20
N ARG A 75 -0.05 -17.09 2.61
CA ARG A 75 0.45 -15.93 3.38
C ARG A 75 -0.69 -15.29 4.17
N ALA A 76 -0.44 -15.01 5.44
CA ALA A 76 -1.32 -14.21 6.28
C ALA A 76 -1.13 -12.72 5.99
N ILE A 77 -2.23 -12.00 5.85
CA ILE A 77 -2.30 -10.54 5.71
C ILE A 77 -3.02 -10.04 6.96
N PRO A 78 -2.29 -9.52 7.95
CA PRO A 78 -2.90 -9.06 9.19
C PRO A 78 -3.69 -7.79 8.92
N THR A 79 -4.92 -7.72 9.45
CA THR A 79 -5.76 -6.53 9.40
C THR A 79 -6.31 -6.19 10.78
N PRO A 80 -6.77 -4.96 11.02
CA PRO A 80 -7.49 -4.62 12.26
C PRO A 80 -8.71 -5.51 12.54
N PHE A 81 -9.20 -6.23 11.54
CA PHE A 81 -10.40 -7.06 11.60
C PHE A 81 -10.09 -8.56 11.82
N GLY A 82 -8.81 -8.93 11.83
CA GLY A 82 -8.31 -10.30 11.87
C GLY A 82 -7.46 -10.65 10.63
N ASP A 83 -6.99 -11.88 10.53
CA ASP A 83 -6.09 -12.28 9.45
C ASP A 83 -6.86 -12.73 8.21
N ILE A 84 -6.44 -12.22 7.06
CA ILE A 84 -6.88 -12.68 5.74
C ILE A 84 -5.76 -13.53 5.15
N TYR A 85 -6.08 -14.71 4.67
CA TYR A 85 -5.11 -15.60 4.03
C TYR A 85 -5.23 -15.50 2.51
N ALA A 86 -4.10 -15.26 1.85
CA ALA A 86 -4.05 -15.23 0.39
C ALA A 86 -4.35 -16.61 -0.21
N SER A 87 -5.13 -16.64 -1.29
CA SER A 87 -5.52 -17.89 -1.95
C SER A 87 -4.43 -18.43 -2.88
N ASN A 88 -4.49 -19.70 -3.21
CA ASN A 88 -3.74 -20.30 -4.29
C ASN A 88 -4.30 -19.81 -5.64
N ILE A 89 -3.44 -19.20 -6.46
CA ILE A 89 -3.79 -18.70 -7.81
C ILE A 89 -3.00 -19.41 -8.91
N THR A 90 -2.42 -20.57 -8.61
CA THR A 90 -1.82 -21.47 -9.61
C THR A 90 -2.90 -22.19 -10.43
N PRO A 91 -2.57 -22.84 -11.56
CA PRO A 91 -3.56 -23.55 -12.37
C PRO A 91 -4.05 -24.88 -11.76
N ASP A 92 -3.71 -25.20 -10.50
CA ASP A 92 -4.24 -26.39 -9.82
C ASP A 92 -5.78 -26.37 -9.82
N GLU A 93 -6.38 -27.50 -10.20
CA GLU A 93 -7.83 -27.59 -10.41
C GLU A 93 -8.65 -27.66 -9.11
N ALA A 94 -8.06 -28.21 -8.05
CA ALA A 94 -8.75 -28.48 -6.80
C ALA A 94 -8.67 -27.29 -5.84
N THR A 95 -7.52 -26.64 -5.80
CA THR A 95 -7.16 -25.64 -4.79
C THR A 95 -6.83 -24.26 -5.39
N GLY A 96 -6.45 -24.21 -6.66
CA GLY A 96 -6.11 -22.99 -7.39
C GLY A 96 -7.22 -22.46 -8.31
N ILE A 97 -6.82 -21.67 -9.31
CA ILE A 97 -7.70 -21.12 -10.34
C ILE A 97 -7.89 -22.07 -11.54
N GLY A 98 -7.49 -23.34 -11.42
CA GLY A 98 -7.49 -24.29 -12.52
C GLY A 98 -8.81 -24.41 -13.27
N ARG A 99 -9.92 -24.40 -12.50
CA ARG A 99 -11.29 -24.51 -13.01
C ARG A 99 -11.99 -23.17 -13.24
N TRP A 100 -11.29 -22.05 -13.07
CA TRP A 100 -11.89 -20.73 -13.32
C TRP A 100 -11.96 -20.48 -14.82
N SER A 101 -12.94 -19.70 -15.27
CA SER A 101 -12.93 -19.12 -16.61
C SER A 101 -12.22 -17.76 -16.60
N ALA A 102 -11.85 -17.25 -17.78
CA ALA A 102 -11.36 -15.88 -17.90
C ALA A 102 -12.40 -14.87 -17.39
N GLU A 103 -13.69 -15.16 -17.54
CA GLU A 103 -14.78 -14.33 -17.04
C GLU A 103 -14.87 -14.34 -15.51
N ASP A 104 -14.63 -15.49 -14.86
CA ASP A 104 -14.57 -15.56 -13.40
C ASP A 104 -13.39 -14.76 -12.85
N PHE A 105 -12.24 -14.84 -13.52
CA PHE A 105 -11.05 -14.07 -13.16
C PHE A 105 -11.25 -12.57 -13.36
N TRP A 106 -11.84 -12.16 -14.50
CA TRP A 106 -12.27 -10.78 -14.76
C TRP A 106 -13.20 -10.28 -13.66
N ARG A 107 -14.25 -11.05 -13.33
CA ARG A 107 -15.21 -10.67 -12.29
C ARG A 107 -14.56 -10.55 -10.91
N ALA A 108 -13.57 -11.37 -10.58
CA ALA A 108 -12.80 -11.22 -9.35
C ALA A 108 -12.04 -9.89 -9.32
N LEU A 109 -11.22 -9.61 -10.33
CA LEU A 109 -10.44 -8.37 -10.39
C LEU A 109 -11.32 -7.12 -10.48
N HIS A 110 -12.35 -7.18 -11.34
CA HIS A 110 -13.11 -6.01 -11.73
C HIS A 110 -14.23 -5.70 -10.76
N ASN A 111 -14.86 -6.74 -10.18
CA ASN A 111 -16.03 -6.61 -9.35
C ASN A 111 -15.84 -7.19 -7.95
N GLY A 112 -14.68 -7.73 -7.58
CA GLY A 112 -14.43 -8.25 -6.23
C GLY A 112 -15.33 -9.42 -5.87
N LYS A 113 -15.60 -10.32 -6.82
CA LYS A 113 -16.44 -11.51 -6.62
C LYS A 113 -15.73 -12.77 -7.08
N SER A 114 -15.78 -13.80 -6.24
CA SER A 114 -15.22 -15.11 -6.52
C SER A 114 -15.99 -15.84 -7.63
N LYS A 115 -15.45 -16.99 -8.06
CA LYS A 115 -16.10 -17.90 -9.01
C LYS A 115 -17.52 -18.28 -8.58
N ASP A 116 -17.74 -18.52 -7.28
CA ASP A 116 -19.05 -18.87 -6.71
C ASP A 116 -20.00 -17.68 -6.50
N GLY A 117 -19.58 -16.47 -6.89
CA GLY A 117 -20.36 -15.24 -6.73
C GLY A 117 -20.23 -14.58 -5.36
N SER A 118 -19.53 -15.20 -4.40
CA SER A 118 -19.28 -14.61 -3.09
C SER A 118 -18.38 -13.36 -3.19
N PHE A 119 -18.63 -12.37 -2.33
CA PHE A 119 -17.79 -11.18 -2.28
C PHE A 119 -16.41 -11.49 -1.70
N LEU A 120 -15.39 -10.97 -2.38
CA LEU A 120 -14.00 -10.98 -1.93
C LEU A 120 -13.77 -9.84 -0.94
N TYR A 121 -12.97 -10.08 0.08
CA TYR A 121 -12.55 -9.04 1.00
C TYR A 121 -11.62 -8.04 0.29
N PRO A 122 -11.76 -6.72 0.55
CA PRO A 122 -10.99 -5.67 -0.15
C PRO A 122 -9.50 -5.63 0.18
N ALA A 123 -9.00 -6.55 1.02
CA ALA A 123 -7.57 -6.85 1.10
C ALA A 123 -7.03 -7.43 -0.21
N PHE A 124 -7.87 -8.13 -0.98
CA PHE A 124 -7.66 -8.27 -2.41
C PHE A 124 -8.03 -6.92 -3.07
N PRO A 125 -7.08 -6.19 -3.67
CA PRO A 125 -7.26 -4.78 -4.03
C PRO A 125 -8.10 -4.59 -5.31
N TYR A 126 -9.23 -5.28 -5.40
CA TYR A 126 -10.23 -5.11 -6.47
C TYR A 126 -10.76 -3.66 -6.58
N PRO A 127 -10.81 -2.81 -5.53
CA PRO A 127 -11.15 -1.40 -5.71
C PRO A 127 -10.18 -0.65 -6.63
N ASN A 128 -8.93 -1.13 -6.73
CA ASN A 128 -7.91 -0.63 -7.66
C ASN A 128 -7.93 -1.43 -8.97
N PHE A 129 -7.92 -2.76 -8.89
CA PHE A 129 -7.88 -3.63 -10.08
C PHE A 129 -9.11 -3.49 -10.99
N THR A 130 -10.21 -2.91 -10.51
CA THR A 130 -11.32 -2.48 -11.37
C THR A 130 -10.88 -1.53 -12.49
N LYS A 131 -9.75 -0.83 -12.36
CA LYS A 131 -9.22 0.00 -13.45
C LYS A 131 -8.61 -0.78 -14.61
N LEU A 132 -8.28 -2.07 -14.41
CA LEU A 132 -7.67 -2.90 -15.45
C LEU A 132 -8.56 -3.03 -16.68
N SER A 133 -7.93 -3.00 -17.85
CA SER A 133 -8.60 -3.35 -19.11
C SER A 133 -8.91 -4.86 -19.16
N ARG A 134 -9.92 -5.24 -19.95
CA ARG A 134 -10.25 -6.65 -20.19
C ARG A 134 -9.06 -7.41 -20.77
N GLU A 135 -8.37 -6.80 -21.73
CA GLU A 135 -7.15 -7.33 -22.34
C GLU A 135 -6.07 -7.67 -21.31
N ASP A 136 -5.80 -6.75 -20.37
CA ASP A 136 -4.78 -6.96 -19.34
C ASP A 136 -5.19 -8.03 -18.33
N ALA A 137 -6.48 -8.11 -17.99
CA ALA A 137 -6.98 -9.17 -17.12
C ALA A 137 -6.88 -10.56 -17.78
N ASP A 138 -7.22 -10.67 -19.07
CA ASP A 138 -7.09 -11.92 -19.83
C ASP A 138 -5.61 -12.32 -19.99
N ALA A 139 -4.71 -11.36 -20.21
CA ALA A 139 -3.26 -11.61 -20.27
C ALA A 139 -2.71 -12.09 -18.91
N LEU A 140 -3.11 -11.44 -17.83
CA LEU A 140 -2.74 -11.85 -16.46
C LEU A 140 -3.26 -13.26 -16.15
N TYR A 141 -4.51 -13.55 -16.52
CA TYR A 141 -5.10 -14.88 -16.37
C TYR A 141 -4.32 -15.94 -17.17
N ALA A 142 -4.00 -15.66 -18.44
CA ALA A 142 -3.23 -16.56 -19.29
C ALA A 142 -1.84 -16.86 -18.69
N TYR A 143 -1.15 -15.85 -18.16
CA TYR A 143 0.13 -16.04 -17.47
C TYR A 143 -0.02 -16.90 -16.22
N LEU A 144 -0.98 -16.61 -15.34
CA LEU A 144 -1.22 -17.42 -14.15
C LEU A 144 -1.62 -18.86 -14.49
N LYS A 145 -2.30 -19.09 -15.62
CA LYS A 145 -2.58 -20.43 -16.12
C LYS A 145 -1.35 -21.18 -16.68
N SER A 146 -0.24 -20.47 -16.90
CA SER A 146 1.02 -21.04 -17.41
C SER A 146 2.06 -21.34 -16.33
N VAL A 147 1.89 -20.84 -15.11
CA VAL A 147 2.84 -21.13 -14.00
C VAL A 147 2.68 -22.59 -13.54
N PRO A 148 3.69 -23.18 -12.87
CA PRO A 148 3.57 -24.52 -12.31
C PRO A 148 2.36 -24.64 -11.37
N ALA A 149 1.55 -25.67 -11.55
CA ALA A 149 0.48 -25.99 -10.61
C ALA A 149 1.06 -26.38 -9.25
N ALA A 150 0.48 -25.86 -8.17
CA ALA A 150 0.81 -26.27 -6.82
C ALA A 150 -0.47 -26.67 -6.10
N HIS A 151 -0.51 -27.89 -5.56
CA HIS A 151 -1.64 -28.38 -4.79
C HIS A 151 -1.53 -27.90 -3.34
N GLN A 152 -2.21 -26.80 -3.02
CA GLN A 152 -2.18 -26.19 -1.69
C GLN A 152 -3.57 -25.65 -1.34
N ALA A 153 -4.22 -26.29 -0.37
CA ALA A 153 -5.55 -25.91 0.07
C ALA A 153 -5.57 -24.48 0.66
N ASN A 154 -6.60 -23.72 0.29
CA ASN A 154 -6.82 -22.39 0.84
C ASN A 154 -7.20 -22.46 2.31
N ARG A 155 -6.63 -21.56 3.12
CA ARG A 155 -7.00 -21.41 4.53
C ARG A 155 -8.14 -20.42 4.68
N GLU A 156 -9.10 -20.75 5.55
CA GLU A 156 -10.17 -19.82 5.92
C GLU A 156 -9.62 -18.59 6.65
N HIS A 157 -10.23 -17.43 6.42
CA HIS A 157 -9.84 -16.19 7.08
C HIS A 157 -10.16 -16.23 8.57
N ALA A 158 -9.23 -15.74 9.40
CA ALA A 158 -9.41 -15.63 10.84
C ALA A 158 -9.98 -14.26 11.21
N LEU A 159 -11.10 -13.90 10.59
CA LEU A 159 -11.79 -12.63 10.83
C LEU A 159 -12.71 -12.73 12.04
N ARG A 160 -12.73 -11.67 12.86
CA ARG A 160 -13.61 -11.58 14.03
C ARG A 160 -15.02 -11.19 13.60
N PHE A 161 -16.03 -11.65 14.34
CA PHE A 161 -17.38 -11.11 14.18
C PHE A 161 -17.39 -9.59 14.44
N PRO A 162 -18.11 -8.77 13.65
CA PRO A 162 -19.00 -9.15 12.54
C PRO A 162 -18.31 -9.29 11.17
N TYR A 163 -17.01 -9.01 11.05
CA TYR A 163 -16.28 -8.96 9.77
C TYR A 163 -16.17 -10.30 9.04
N SER A 164 -16.32 -11.43 9.74
CA SER A 164 -16.41 -12.77 9.13
C SER A 164 -17.68 -12.99 8.27
N GLN A 165 -18.67 -12.09 8.36
CA GLN A 165 -19.92 -12.21 7.63
C GLN A 165 -19.82 -11.60 6.23
N ARG A 166 -19.55 -12.43 5.20
CA ARG A 166 -19.31 -11.99 3.81
C ARG A 166 -20.45 -11.13 3.21
N TRP A 167 -21.70 -11.34 3.60
CA TRP A 167 -22.83 -10.56 3.08
C TRP A 167 -22.76 -9.08 3.48
N LEU A 168 -22.07 -8.73 4.57
CA LEU A 168 -21.85 -7.34 4.97
C LEU A 168 -20.99 -6.57 3.97
N LEU A 169 -20.19 -7.26 3.15
CA LEU A 169 -19.38 -6.63 2.11
C LEU A 169 -20.24 -5.94 1.04
N ALA A 170 -21.49 -6.36 0.84
CA ALA A 170 -22.38 -5.64 -0.08
C ALA A 170 -22.56 -4.18 0.32
N TYR A 171 -22.75 -3.90 1.61
CA TYR A 171 -22.90 -2.52 2.10
C TYR A 171 -21.59 -1.76 2.08
N TRP A 172 -20.50 -2.42 2.47
CA TRP A 172 -19.16 -1.83 2.35
C TRP A 172 -18.88 -1.38 0.91
N ARG A 173 -19.22 -2.22 -0.06
CA ARG A 173 -19.08 -1.92 -1.50
C ARG A 173 -19.96 -0.76 -1.94
N ALA A 174 -21.20 -0.67 -1.45
CA ALA A 174 -22.07 0.46 -1.78
C ALA A 174 -21.45 1.80 -1.34
N LEU A 175 -20.78 1.80 -0.19
CA LEU A 175 -20.11 2.98 0.36
C LEU A 175 -18.80 3.30 -0.37
N TYR A 176 -17.91 2.31 -0.56
CA TYR A 176 -16.51 2.53 -0.89
C TYR A 176 -16.06 2.04 -2.27
N PHE A 177 -16.89 1.28 -2.99
CA PHE A 177 -16.51 0.71 -4.27
C PHE A 177 -17.18 1.42 -5.44
N ARG A 178 -16.37 1.80 -6.43
CA ARG A 178 -16.80 2.44 -7.69
C ARG A 178 -16.20 1.63 -8.85
N PRO A 179 -16.91 0.62 -9.37
CA PRO A 179 -16.39 -0.23 -10.44
C PRO A 179 -16.22 0.56 -11.74
N GLY A 180 -15.19 0.22 -12.51
CA GLY A 180 -15.07 0.70 -13.89
C GLY A 180 -13.63 0.78 -14.37
N VAL A 181 -13.43 0.35 -15.62
CA VAL A 181 -12.15 0.38 -16.34
C VAL A 181 -11.63 1.82 -16.42
N TYR A 182 -10.31 1.98 -16.32
CA TYR A 182 -9.67 3.27 -16.55
C TYR A 182 -10.05 3.85 -17.92
N GLN A 183 -10.48 5.11 -17.92
CA GLN A 183 -10.74 5.88 -19.12
C GLN A 183 -9.63 6.91 -19.27
N GLN A 184 -9.07 7.01 -20.49
CA GLN A 184 -8.06 8.02 -20.77
C GLN A 184 -8.65 9.41 -20.54
N GLN A 185 -7.89 10.26 -19.85
CA GLN A 185 -8.28 11.62 -19.54
C GLN A 185 -8.00 12.52 -20.75
N PRO A 186 -9.03 13.18 -21.31
CA PRO A 186 -8.85 14.15 -22.38
C PRO A 186 -7.92 15.29 -21.93
N GLY A 187 -7.05 15.76 -22.84
CA GLY A 187 -6.08 16.82 -22.54
C GLY A 187 -4.84 16.38 -21.78
N ARG A 188 -4.70 15.10 -21.46
CA ARG A 188 -3.46 14.50 -20.96
C ARG A 188 -2.80 13.65 -22.04
N ASP A 189 -1.47 13.64 -22.09
CA ASP A 189 -0.73 12.82 -23.05
C ASP A 189 -0.77 11.32 -22.71
N ALA A 190 -0.20 10.51 -23.60
CA ALA A 190 -0.17 9.05 -23.44
C ALA A 190 0.67 8.60 -22.23
N GLN A 191 1.75 9.30 -21.91
CA GLN A 191 2.64 8.94 -20.80
C GLN A 191 1.94 9.17 -19.46
N TRP A 192 1.26 10.31 -19.31
CA TRP A 192 0.46 10.63 -18.13
C TRP A 192 -0.67 9.60 -17.94
N ASN A 193 -1.40 9.28 -19.00
CA ASN A 193 -2.49 8.29 -18.95
C ASN A 193 -1.97 6.89 -18.58
N ARG A 194 -0.79 6.51 -19.09
CA ARG A 194 -0.12 5.26 -18.71
C ARG A 194 0.24 5.25 -17.23
N GLY A 195 0.78 6.34 -16.70
CA GLY A 195 1.10 6.49 -15.29
C GLY A 195 -0.12 6.39 -14.39
N ALA A 196 -1.18 7.12 -14.73
CA ALA A 196 -2.45 7.09 -14.03
C ALA A 196 -3.06 5.68 -14.00
N TYR A 197 -3.06 4.98 -15.15
CA TYR A 197 -3.52 3.59 -15.25
C TYR A 197 -2.76 2.64 -14.31
N LEU A 198 -1.43 2.76 -14.28
CA LEU A 198 -0.58 1.91 -13.46
C LEU A 198 -0.73 2.22 -11.96
N VAL A 199 -0.72 3.50 -11.57
CA VAL A 199 -0.80 3.93 -10.16
C VAL A 199 -2.18 3.67 -9.56
N GLN A 200 -3.25 4.01 -10.27
CA GLN A 200 -4.62 3.83 -9.78
C GLN A 200 -5.09 2.37 -9.89
N GLY A 201 -4.59 1.65 -10.90
CA GLY A 201 -4.99 0.29 -11.24
C GLY A 201 -4.07 -0.78 -10.65
N ILE A 202 -3.31 -1.45 -11.53
CA ILE A 202 -2.55 -2.65 -11.16
C ILE A 202 -1.49 -2.40 -10.09
N GLY A 203 -0.85 -1.23 -10.06
CA GLY A 203 0.14 -0.88 -9.04
C GLY A 203 -0.48 -0.54 -7.67
N HIS A 204 -1.81 -0.34 -7.62
CA HIS A 204 -2.63 -0.16 -6.42
C HIS A 204 -2.04 0.77 -5.36
N CYS A 205 -1.35 1.85 -5.76
CA CYS A 205 -0.60 2.69 -4.82
C CYS A 205 -1.49 3.26 -3.69
N GLY A 206 -2.75 3.59 -4.02
CA GLY A 206 -3.75 4.05 -3.06
C GLY A 206 -4.16 3.01 -2.00
N ALA A 207 -3.82 1.72 -2.17
CA ALA A 207 -4.06 0.71 -1.15
C ALA A 207 -3.20 0.95 0.12
N CYS A 208 -2.06 1.60 -0.01
CA CYS A 208 -1.20 1.97 1.13
C CYS A 208 -1.11 3.48 1.34
N HIS A 209 -1.06 4.26 0.27
CA HIS A 209 -0.81 5.71 0.32
C HIS A 209 -2.08 6.56 0.45
N THR A 210 -3.21 5.99 0.85
CA THR A 210 -4.44 6.73 1.15
C THR A 210 -4.97 6.35 2.53
N GLY A 211 -5.42 7.35 3.28
CA GLY A 211 -6.05 7.16 4.59
C GLY A 211 -7.26 6.24 4.53
N ARG A 212 -7.43 5.42 5.58
CA ARG A 212 -8.56 4.50 5.71
C ARG A 212 -9.54 4.99 6.78
N SER A 213 -10.83 4.88 6.48
CA SER A 213 -11.89 5.10 7.45
C SER A 213 -11.89 3.99 8.51
N PHE A 214 -12.67 4.17 9.57
CA PHE A 214 -12.88 3.14 10.59
C PHE A 214 -13.37 1.79 10.02
N LEU A 215 -14.11 1.81 8.90
CA LEU A 215 -14.60 0.60 8.22
C LEU A 215 -13.58 0.04 7.20
N GLY A 216 -12.34 0.55 7.20
CA GLY A 216 -11.26 0.09 6.33
C GLY A 216 -11.38 0.53 4.85
N GLY A 217 -12.42 1.28 4.50
CA GLY A 217 -12.59 1.88 3.17
C GLY A 217 -11.71 3.12 2.98
N THR A 218 -11.26 3.36 1.77
CA THR A 218 -10.59 4.61 1.41
C THR A 218 -11.62 5.72 1.22
N ALA A 219 -11.31 6.95 1.65
CA ALA A 219 -12.13 8.12 1.31
C ALA A 219 -12.13 8.35 -0.22
N GLU A 220 -13.10 9.12 -0.72
CA GLU A 220 -13.29 9.32 -2.15
C GLU A 220 -12.00 9.79 -2.86
N HIS A 221 -11.70 9.13 -3.99
CA HIS A 221 -10.70 9.49 -5.00
C HIS A 221 -9.22 9.22 -4.76
N GLY A 222 -8.82 8.37 -3.80
CA GLY A 222 -7.41 7.91 -3.77
C GLY A 222 -6.45 9.09 -3.89
N ASP A 223 -6.68 10.08 -3.04
CA ASP A 223 -5.94 11.35 -2.94
C ASP A 223 -4.42 11.18 -2.85
N LEU A 224 -3.97 9.96 -2.57
CA LEU A 224 -2.60 9.61 -2.27
C LEU A 224 -2.01 10.53 -1.19
N ALA A 225 -2.84 10.99 -0.25
CA ALA A 225 -2.47 11.94 0.80
C ALA A 225 -1.65 11.29 1.94
N GLY A 226 -1.34 10.00 1.82
CA GLY A 226 -0.64 9.23 2.83
C GLY A 226 -1.58 8.66 3.89
N GLY A 227 -1.04 7.77 4.71
CA GLY A 227 -1.82 7.09 5.73
C GLY A 227 -1.02 6.08 6.52
N MET A 228 -1.51 5.79 7.73
CA MET A 228 -1.02 4.64 8.48
C MET A 228 -1.45 3.35 7.78
N ILE A 229 -0.51 2.41 7.64
CA ILE A 229 -0.77 1.03 7.27
C ILE A 229 -0.96 0.25 8.58
N PRO A 230 -2.21 -0.03 8.99
CA PRO A 230 -2.47 -0.69 10.26
C PRO A 230 -1.88 -2.10 10.26
N MET A 231 -1.56 -2.61 11.45
CA MET A 231 -0.93 -3.92 11.68
C MET A 231 0.52 -4.05 11.21
N LEU A 232 0.89 -3.46 10.06
CA LEU A 232 2.29 -3.35 9.66
C LEU A 232 3.01 -2.24 10.44
N ASN A 233 2.25 -1.30 11.02
CA ASN A 233 2.76 -0.21 11.85
C ASN A 233 3.79 0.65 11.10
N TRP A 234 3.53 0.90 9.83
CA TRP A 234 4.28 1.82 8.98
C TRP A 234 3.38 2.96 8.53
N TYR A 235 3.95 4.14 8.37
CA TYR A 235 3.28 5.26 7.74
C TYR A 235 3.70 5.33 6.27
N ALA A 236 2.72 5.25 5.36
CA ALA A 236 2.92 5.51 3.94
C ALA A 236 2.82 7.03 3.70
N PRO A 237 3.90 7.72 3.27
CA PRO A 237 3.86 9.15 3.04
C PRO A 237 2.91 9.55 1.90
N ALA A 238 2.52 10.82 1.85
CA ALA A 238 1.78 11.35 0.71
C ALA A 238 2.59 11.22 -0.59
N LEU A 239 1.92 10.89 -1.69
CA LEU A 239 2.48 10.87 -3.04
C LEU A 239 1.98 12.03 -3.92
N THR A 240 1.29 13.01 -3.31
CA THR A 240 0.81 14.23 -3.95
C THR A 240 1.96 15.08 -4.50
N GLY A 241 1.70 15.92 -5.49
CA GLY A 241 2.73 16.74 -6.15
C GLY A 241 3.11 18.04 -5.42
N ASP A 242 2.71 18.22 -4.17
CA ASP A 242 2.92 19.43 -3.37
C ASP A 242 4.10 19.32 -2.39
N ALA A 243 4.31 20.35 -1.57
CA ALA A 243 5.39 20.39 -0.59
C ALA A 243 5.27 19.36 0.54
N THR A 244 4.05 18.84 0.79
CA THR A 244 3.81 17.80 1.79
C THR A 244 4.10 16.39 1.25
N GLY A 245 3.97 16.20 -0.08
CA GLY A 245 4.37 15.01 -0.81
C GLY A 245 5.65 15.20 -1.63
N LEU A 246 5.57 14.91 -2.92
CA LEU A 246 6.69 14.75 -3.86
C LEU A 246 7.06 16.03 -4.62
N GLY A 247 6.45 17.17 -4.34
CA GLY A 247 6.61 18.40 -5.13
C GLY A 247 8.06 18.89 -5.24
N ASN A 248 8.83 18.75 -4.15
CA ASN A 248 10.23 19.14 -4.09
C ASN A 248 11.20 18.04 -4.59
N TRP A 249 10.69 16.88 -5.03
CA TRP A 249 11.53 15.80 -5.57
C TRP A 249 11.70 15.94 -7.08
N SER A 250 12.92 15.70 -7.56
CA SER A 250 13.17 15.64 -9.00
C SER A 250 12.52 14.38 -9.60
N THR A 251 12.19 14.42 -10.90
CA THR A 251 11.73 13.23 -11.62
C THR A 251 12.76 12.09 -11.58
N GLN A 252 14.05 12.45 -11.62
CA GLN A 252 15.16 11.51 -11.54
C GLN A 252 15.22 10.81 -10.19
N ASP A 253 15.09 11.55 -9.09
CA ASP A 253 15.11 10.95 -7.73
C ASP A 253 13.94 9.99 -7.53
N LEU A 254 12.73 10.38 -7.95
CA LEU A 254 11.55 9.51 -7.86
C LEU A 254 11.70 8.25 -8.70
N THR A 255 12.21 8.40 -9.92
CA THR A 255 12.49 7.28 -10.82
C THR A 255 13.50 6.33 -10.19
N ALA A 256 14.62 6.85 -9.67
CA ALA A 256 15.63 6.05 -8.98
C ALA A 256 15.05 5.35 -7.74
N GLN A 257 14.26 6.06 -6.93
CA GLN A 257 13.63 5.54 -5.72
C GLN A 257 12.69 4.38 -6.02
N LEU A 258 11.81 4.51 -7.02
CA LEU A 258 10.87 3.47 -7.41
C LEU A 258 11.56 2.27 -8.09
N LYS A 259 12.63 2.53 -8.85
CA LYS A 259 13.33 1.50 -9.63
C LYS A 259 14.35 0.70 -8.82
N THR A 260 15.03 1.34 -7.88
CA THR A 260 16.20 0.76 -7.17
C THR A 260 16.03 0.71 -5.66
N GLY A 261 15.07 1.48 -5.13
CA GLY A 261 14.83 1.60 -3.70
C GLY A 261 15.72 2.62 -2.99
N VAL A 262 16.59 3.31 -3.73
CA VAL A 262 17.45 4.39 -3.23
C VAL A 262 17.51 5.55 -4.22
N SER A 263 17.72 6.75 -3.70
CA SER A 263 17.93 7.98 -4.48
C SER A 263 18.85 8.94 -3.71
N ALA A 264 19.21 10.07 -4.31
CA ALA A 264 19.94 11.11 -3.58
C ALA A 264 19.08 11.75 -2.46
N ARG A 265 17.75 11.60 -2.54
CA ARG A 265 16.79 12.16 -1.59
C ARG A 265 16.35 11.19 -0.50
N GLY A 266 16.64 9.89 -0.61
CA GLY A 266 16.23 8.92 0.39
C GLY A 266 16.40 7.45 0.00
N ALA A 267 15.85 6.59 0.84
CA ALA A 267 15.77 5.15 0.62
C ALA A 267 14.42 4.63 1.15
N VAL A 268 13.90 3.54 0.57
CA VAL A 268 12.68 2.89 1.06
C VAL A 268 13.04 1.76 2.01
N PHE A 269 12.20 1.60 3.03
CA PHE A 269 12.30 0.54 4.03
C PHE A 269 10.93 -0.11 4.24
N GLY A 270 10.90 -1.21 4.99
CA GLY A 270 9.66 -1.89 5.36
C GLY A 270 8.84 -2.35 4.14
N PRO A 271 7.50 -2.19 4.16
CA PRO A 271 6.63 -2.66 3.08
C PRO A 271 6.99 -2.11 1.70
N MET A 272 7.47 -0.87 1.62
CA MET A 272 7.84 -0.27 0.33
C MET A 272 9.14 -0.88 -0.22
N ALA A 273 10.06 -1.34 0.64
CA ALA A 273 11.23 -2.09 0.19
C ALA A 273 10.81 -3.43 -0.45
N GLU A 274 9.83 -4.15 0.11
CA GLU A 274 9.28 -5.37 -0.50
C GLU A 274 8.62 -5.09 -1.86
N VAL A 275 7.86 -3.98 -1.97
CA VAL A 275 7.24 -3.55 -3.24
C VAL A 275 8.29 -3.25 -4.30
N VAL A 276 9.36 -2.53 -3.97
CA VAL A 276 10.43 -2.27 -4.94
C VAL A 276 11.15 -3.57 -5.31
N ALA A 277 11.51 -4.38 -4.31
CA ALA A 277 12.25 -5.62 -4.52
C ALA A 277 11.47 -6.65 -5.35
N SER A 278 10.16 -6.76 -5.15
CA SER A 278 9.37 -7.85 -5.77
C SER A 278 8.57 -7.40 -7.00
N SER A 279 8.36 -6.09 -7.18
CA SER A 279 7.54 -5.52 -8.26
C SER A 279 8.30 -4.47 -9.09
N LEU A 280 8.46 -3.26 -8.54
CA LEU A 280 8.78 -2.08 -9.35
C LEU A 280 10.14 -2.17 -10.06
N GLN A 281 11.15 -2.77 -9.42
CA GLN A 281 12.47 -2.92 -10.04
C GLN A 281 12.42 -3.70 -11.37
N HIS A 282 11.42 -4.55 -11.56
CA HIS A 282 11.27 -5.40 -12.75
C HIS A 282 10.44 -4.77 -13.86
N LEU A 283 9.85 -3.59 -13.64
CA LEU A 283 9.04 -2.92 -14.65
C LEU A 283 9.91 -2.22 -15.70
N PRO A 284 9.43 -2.09 -16.94
CA PRO A 284 10.07 -1.26 -17.95
C PRO A 284 10.34 0.17 -17.45
N GLN A 285 11.45 0.76 -17.88
CA GLN A 285 11.86 2.10 -17.45
C GLN A 285 10.78 3.16 -17.77
N ASN A 286 10.17 3.08 -18.96
CA ASN A 286 9.10 3.97 -19.39
C ASN A 286 7.83 3.87 -18.53
N ASP A 287 7.54 2.69 -17.94
CA ASP A 287 6.40 2.53 -17.02
C ASP A 287 6.68 3.24 -15.69
N ILE A 288 7.91 3.15 -15.16
CA ILE A 288 8.31 3.88 -13.94
C ILE A 288 8.26 5.40 -14.20
N GLU A 289 8.80 5.86 -15.32
CA GLU A 289 8.75 7.28 -15.69
C GLU A 289 7.31 7.78 -15.87
N ALA A 290 6.44 6.98 -16.48
CA ALA A 290 5.02 7.29 -16.60
C ALA A 290 4.35 7.44 -15.22
N MET A 291 4.60 6.49 -14.29
CA MET A 291 4.12 6.61 -12.91
C MET A 291 4.59 7.92 -12.26
N VAL A 292 5.87 8.28 -12.42
CA VAL A 292 6.42 9.53 -11.87
C VAL A 292 5.75 10.77 -12.47
N VAL A 293 5.54 10.81 -13.80
CA VAL A 293 4.83 11.91 -14.47
C VAL A 293 3.43 12.09 -13.90
N TYR A 294 2.70 11.00 -13.68
CA TYR A 294 1.38 11.05 -13.08
C TYR A 294 1.42 11.52 -11.62
N LEU A 295 2.26 10.93 -10.77
CA LEU A 295 2.36 11.28 -9.36
C LEU A 295 2.70 12.75 -9.14
N LYS A 296 3.67 13.28 -9.90
CA LYS A 296 4.04 14.71 -9.83
C LYS A 296 2.94 15.67 -10.27
N SER A 297 1.97 15.19 -11.05
CA SER A 297 0.86 16.02 -11.52
C SER A 297 -0.30 16.11 -10.51
N LEU A 298 -0.28 15.26 -9.48
CA LEU A 298 -1.36 15.20 -8.52
C LEU A 298 -1.41 16.51 -7.74
N PRO A 299 -2.61 17.08 -7.53
CA PRO A 299 -2.74 18.17 -6.60
C PRO A 299 -2.33 17.67 -5.21
N GLY A 300 -1.77 18.56 -4.41
CA GLY A 300 -1.73 18.34 -2.97
C GLY A 300 -2.55 19.38 -2.26
N ASP A 301 -2.46 19.36 -0.94
CA ASP A 301 -3.21 20.29 -0.11
C ASP A 301 -2.36 21.55 0.09
N ALA A 302 -2.70 22.60 -0.65
CA ALA A 302 -2.00 23.89 -0.60
C ALA A 302 -2.02 24.53 0.80
N ASP A 303 -3.00 24.16 1.63
CA ASP A 303 -3.17 24.64 3.00
C ASP A 303 -2.47 23.73 4.04
N ALA A 304 -1.97 22.56 3.63
CA ALA A 304 -1.30 21.60 4.52
C ALA A 304 0.21 21.84 4.66
N ALA A 305 0.72 23.01 4.25
CA ALA A 305 2.12 23.36 4.52
C ALA A 305 2.42 23.16 6.02
N PRO A 306 3.45 22.38 6.38
CA PRO A 306 3.82 22.15 7.76
C PRO A 306 4.01 23.47 8.48
N THR A 307 3.02 23.89 9.26
CA THR A 307 3.24 25.00 10.18
C THR A 307 4.13 24.44 11.28
N PRO A 308 5.30 25.04 11.57
CA PRO A 308 6.11 24.58 12.68
C PRO A 308 5.27 24.64 13.95
N GLY A 309 4.90 23.48 14.49
CA GLY A 309 4.22 23.43 15.77
C GLY A 309 5.14 24.00 16.86
N SER A 310 4.57 24.75 17.81
CA SER A 310 5.34 25.15 18.98
C SER A 310 5.75 23.89 19.75
N LEU A 311 7.05 23.80 20.09
CA LEU A 311 7.53 22.71 20.91
C LEU A 311 6.96 22.85 22.34
N PRO A 312 6.60 21.74 23.00
CA PRO A 312 6.11 21.78 24.37
C PRO A 312 7.18 22.28 25.34
N ALA A 313 6.77 22.79 26.49
CA ALA A 313 7.67 23.16 27.57
C ALA A 313 8.55 21.95 27.98
N GLY A 314 9.86 22.18 28.12
CA GLY A 314 10.83 21.12 28.44
C GLY A 314 11.40 20.38 27.22
N ALA A 315 10.96 20.69 26.00
CA ALA A 315 11.51 20.11 24.77
C ALA A 315 13.04 20.30 24.65
N ASP A 316 13.58 21.43 25.09
CA ASP A 316 15.03 21.71 25.02
C ASP A 316 15.88 20.65 25.74
N THR A 317 15.39 20.14 26.87
CA THR A 317 16.10 19.09 27.63
C THR A 317 16.13 17.79 26.84
N VAL A 318 14.99 17.41 26.25
CA VAL A 318 14.86 16.21 25.40
C VAL A 318 15.74 16.33 24.15
N LEU A 319 15.73 17.50 23.49
CA LEU A 319 16.53 17.74 22.30
C LEU A 319 18.03 17.74 22.59
N LYS A 320 18.48 18.29 23.73
CA LYS A 320 19.89 18.22 24.16
C LYS A 320 20.34 16.79 24.44
N ALA A 321 19.52 15.98 25.09
CA ALA A 321 19.81 14.56 25.30
C ALA A 321 19.88 13.81 23.96
N GLY A 322 18.92 14.05 23.08
CA GLY A 322 18.88 13.46 21.74
C GLY A 322 20.08 13.85 20.87
N ALA A 323 20.53 15.10 20.94
CA ALA A 323 21.72 15.58 20.23
C ALA A 323 22.98 14.79 20.63
N LYS A 324 23.17 14.54 21.93
CA LYS A 324 24.30 13.75 22.43
C LYS A 324 24.24 12.29 21.95
N LEU A 325 23.06 11.69 21.95
CA LEU A 325 22.85 10.34 21.40
C LEU A 325 23.17 10.32 19.90
N TYR A 326 22.70 11.31 19.14
CA TYR A 326 22.97 11.43 17.72
C TYR A 326 24.47 11.56 17.41
N GLU A 327 25.16 12.42 18.16
CA GLU A 327 26.61 12.62 18.02
C GLU A 327 27.39 11.31 18.24
N ASN A 328 27.04 10.55 19.28
CA ASN A 328 27.74 9.33 19.65
C ASN A 328 27.45 8.14 18.73
N HIS A 329 26.23 8.06 18.16
CA HIS A 329 25.74 6.83 17.52
C HIS A 329 25.31 6.98 16.07
N CYS A 330 25.07 8.19 15.58
CA CYS A 330 24.45 8.42 14.27
C CYS A 330 25.32 9.25 13.30
N VAL A 331 26.11 10.20 13.83
CA VAL A 331 26.90 11.16 13.02
C VAL A 331 27.86 10.48 12.05
N ALA A 332 28.44 9.34 12.41
CA ALA A 332 29.40 8.63 11.56
C ALA A 332 28.82 8.25 10.17
N CYS A 333 27.51 8.03 10.09
CA CYS A 333 26.82 7.69 8.84
C CYS A 333 25.98 8.86 8.30
N HIS A 334 25.25 9.56 9.17
CA HIS A 334 24.30 10.59 8.75
C HIS A 334 24.88 12.01 8.71
N GLY A 335 26.12 12.21 9.19
CA GLY A 335 26.81 13.50 9.21
C GLY A 335 26.27 14.45 10.29
N ALA A 336 27.08 15.39 10.74
CA ALA A 336 26.64 16.40 11.73
C ALA A 336 25.55 17.34 11.19
N ASP A 337 25.47 17.49 9.86
CA ASP A 337 24.47 18.27 9.15
C ASP A 337 23.27 17.43 8.67
N GLY A 338 23.21 16.14 9.04
CA GLY A 338 22.11 15.25 8.70
C GLY A 338 21.97 14.96 7.20
N ARG A 339 22.95 15.31 6.36
CA ARG A 339 22.87 15.08 4.90
C ARG A 339 23.22 13.66 4.47
N GLY A 340 23.85 12.90 5.36
CA GLY A 340 24.32 11.54 5.08
C GLY A 340 25.27 11.47 3.89
N ALA A 341 25.24 10.34 3.19
CA ALA A 341 26.01 10.11 1.98
C ALA A 341 25.08 9.54 0.91
N ALA A 342 24.94 10.23 -0.22
CA ALA A 342 24.00 9.86 -1.28
C ALA A 342 24.11 8.36 -1.63
N PHE A 343 22.96 7.71 -1.81
CA PHE A 343 22.81 6.27 -2.10
C PHE A 343 23.29 5.28 -1.00
N ALA A 344 24.06 5.73 0.00
CA ALA A 344 24.52 4.88 1.10
C ALA A 344 23.74 5.15 2.39
N TYR A 345 23.77 6.40 2.86
CA TYR A 345 23.11 6.84 4.09
C TYR A 345 22.14 7.96 3.74
N PRO A 346 20.81 7.71 3.79
CA PRO A 346 19.83 8.68 3.32
C PRO A 346 19.90 9.97 4.14
N PRO A 347 19.63 11.13 3.51
CA PRO A 347 19.56 12.39 4.23
C PRO A 347 18.41 12.36 5.25
N LEU A 348 18.72 12.78 6.47
CA LEU A 348 17.73 13.08 7.51
C LEU A 348 17.25 14.54 7.39
N ALA A 349 18.10 15.44 6.89
CA ALA A 349 17.74 16.83 6.64
C ALA A 349 16.64 16.94 5.57
N GLY A 350 15.49 17.51 5.94
CA GLY A 350 14.35 17.71 5.03
C GLY A 350 13.76 16.41 4.47
N SER A 351 13.87 15.31 5.22
CA SER A 351 13.35 14.00 4.82
C SER A 351 11.83 13.92 5.05
N LEU A 352 11.10 13.51 4.02
CA LEU A 352 9.64 13.29 4.11
C LEU A 352 9.27 12.22 5.15
N SER A 353 10.16 11.27 5.44
CA SER A 353 9.92 10.26 6.49
C SER A 353 9.98 10.82 7.91
N LEU A 354 10.46 12.06 8.06
CA LEU A 354 10.54 12.80 9.33
C LEU A 354 9.55 13.96 9.40
N ALA A 355 8.74 14.14 8.35
CA ALA A 355 7.73 15.18 8.23
C ALA A 355 6.66 15.07 9.35
N PRO A 356 5.88 16.15 9.58
CA PRO A 356 4.80 16.12 10.56
C PRO A 356 3.73 15.09 10.15
N GLY A 357 3.19 14.36 11.13
CA GLY A 357 2.18 13.33 10.91
C GLY A 357 2.35 12.16 11.88
N SER A 358 3.38 11.33 11.67
CA SER A 358 3.63 10.17 12.53
C SER A 358 5.13 9.96 12.75
N PRO A 359 5.59 9.77 14.00
CA PRO A 359 6.98 9.43 14.29
C PRO A 359 7.30 7.94 14.08
N VAL A 360 6.31 7.11 13.74
CA VAL A 360 6.44 5.64 13.73
C VAL A 360 7.58 5.14 12.84
N ASN A 361 7.77 5.70 11.65
CA ASN A 361 8.82 5.25 10.73
C ASN A 361 10.21 5.52 11.32
N ALA A 362 10.41 6.70 11.91
CA ALA A 362 11.67 7.10 12.53
C ALA A 362 11.98 6.25 13.77
N ILE A 363 10.98 6.06 14.64
CA ILE A 363 11.09 5.19 15.82
C ILE A 363 11.47 3.77 15.41
N ARG A 364 10.77 3.20 14.41
CA ARG A 364 11.06 1.85 13.91
C ARG A 364 12.44 1.74 13.31
N MET A 365 12.93 2.75 12.59
CA MET A 365 14.28 2.73 12.03
C MET A 365 15.36 2.82 13.09
N VAL A 366 15.18 3.62 14.14
CA VAL A 366 16.13 3.62 15.27
C VAL A 366 16.08 2.29 16.02
N LEU A 367 14.90 1.77 16.33
CA LEU A 367 14.77 0.51 17.07
C LEU A 367 15.32 -0.69 16.30
N ASN A 368 14.90 -0.84 15.04
CA ASN A 368 15.04 -2.10 14.31
C ASN A 368 16.13 -2.06 13.25
N GLY A 369 16.59 -0.86 12.87
CA GLY A 369 17.49 -0.70 11.75
C GLY A 369 16.93 -1.33 10.48
N GLY A 370 17.82 -1.83 9.63
CA GLY A 370 17.44 -2.60 8.44
C GLY A 370 18.17 -2.14 7.19
N PHE A 371 17.69 -2.62 6.04
CA PHE A 371 18.32 -2.41 4.75
C PHE A 371 17.32 -1.88 3.74
N ALA A 372 17.80 -1.01 2.86
CA ALA A 372 17.13 -0.74 1.59
C ALA A 372 17.03 -2.05 0.77
N PRO A 373 16.10 -2.17 -0.19
CA PRO A 373 15.95 -3.41 -0.94
C PRO A 373 17.18 -3.68 -1.80
N SER A 374 17.56 -4.97 -1.87
CA SER A 374 18.54 -5.44 -2.83
C SER A 374 17.91 -5.46 -4.23
N THR A 375 18.43 -4.64 -5.13
CA THR A 375 17.96 -4.54 -6.52
C THR A 375 19.13 -4.59 -7.49
N ALA A 376 18.85 -4.68 -8.79
CA ALA A 376 19.90 -4.57 -9.81
C ALA A 376 20.67 -3.23 -9.72
N GLY A 377 20.00 -2.14 -9.32
CA GLY A 377 20.60 -0.81 -9.12
C GLY A 377 21.15 -0.57 -7.71
N ASN A 378 20.91 -1.48 -6.77
CA ASN A 378 21.39 -1.43 -5.39
C ASN A 378 21.68 -2.85 -4.87
N PRO A 379 22.69 -3.55 -5.42
CA PRO A 379 22.90 -4.97 -5.15
C PRO A 379 23.52 -5.26 -3.77
N ARG A 380 24.05 -4.23 -3.11
CA ARG A 380 24.70 -4.32 -1.79
C ARG A 380 24.26 -3.13 -0.93
N PRO A 381 23.01 -3.14 -0.43
CA PRO A 381 22.48 -2.03 0.36
C PRO A 381 23.29 -1.83 1.65
N TYR A 382 23.56 -0.58 1.98
CA TYR A 382 24.06 -0.22 3.31
C TYR A 382 22.96 -0.41 4.34
N GLY A 383 23.34 -0.88 5.54
CA GLY A 383 22.42 -1.15 6.64
C GLY A 383 22.41 -0.05 7.69
N MET A 384 21.26 0.18 8.30
CA MET A 384 21.13 0.94 9.54
C MET A 384 21.18 -0.04 10.72
N PRO A 385 22.05 0.18 11.73
CA PRO A 385 22.12 -0.70 12.89
C PRO A 385 20.87 -0.57 13.78
N PRO A 386 20.41 -1.67 14.40
CA PRO A 386 19.31 -1.63 15.36
C PRO A 386 19.78 -1.12 16.74
N PHE A 387 18.98 -0.26 17.37
CA PHE A 387 19.25 0.23 18.74
C PHE A 387 18.25 -0.29 19.78
N SER A 388 17.34 -1.21 19.43
CA SER A 388 16.33 -1.76 20.35
C SER A 388 16.90 -2.44 21.60
N ALA A 389 18.13 -2.95 21.54
CA ALA A 389 18.80 -3.53 22.72
C ALA A 389 19.66 -2.51 23.49
N ALA A 390 20.08 -1.42 22.84
CA ALA A 390 21.04 -0.47 23.39
C ALA A 390 20.39 0.77 24.01
N PHE A 391 19.22 1.19 23.48
CA PHE A 391 18.54 2.41 23.89
C PHE A 391 17.27 2.09 24.67
N SER A 392 17.04 2.82 25.78
CA SER A 392 15.75 2.83 26.48
C SER A 392 14.66 3.51 25.65
N ASP A 393 13.42 3.50 26.12
CA ASP A 393 12.34 4.24 25.46
C ASP A 393 12.54 5.75 25.52
N GLU A 394 13.15 6.25 26.61
CA GLU A 394 13.56 7.65 26.76
C GLU A 394 14.67 8.01 25.77
N ASP A 395 15.67 7.15 25.58
CA ASP A 395 16.76 7.38 24.63
C ASP A 395 16.23 7.46 23.19
N VAL A 396 15.35 6.52 22.81
CA VAL A 396 14.71 6.50 21.49
C VAL A 396 13.85 7.74 21.30
N ALA A 397 13.03 8.10 22.28
CA ALA A 397 12.21 9.30 22.25
C ALA A 397 13.08 10.55 22.08
N ALA A 398 14.18 10.66 22.81
CA ALA A 398 15.10 11.79 22.74
C ALA A 398 15.79 11.91 21.38
N VAL A 399 16.43 10.84 20.88
CA VAL A 399 17.17 10.89 19.61
C VAL A 399 16.24 11.11 18.42
N VAL A 400 15.05 10.49 18.41
CA VAL A 400 14.07 10.69 17.33
C VAL A 400 13.49 12.10 17.39
N SER A 401 13.22 12.64 18.59
CA SER A 401 12.81 14.05 18.75
C SER A 401 13.87 15.00 18.20
N TYR A 402 15.14 14.77 18.51
CA TYR A 402 16.23 15.59 17.99
C TYR A 402 16.28 15.57 16.45
N ILE A 403 16.28 14.39 15.84
CA ILE A 403 16.32 14.22 14.38
C ILE A 403 15.12 14.90 13.70
N ARG A 404 13.91 14.75 14.28
CA ARG A 404 12.66 15.33 13.76
C ARG A 404 12.57 16.84 13.89
N ASN A 405 13.45 17.49 14.66
CA ASN A 405 13.46 18.94 14.86
C ASN A 405 14.80 19.60 14.49
N SER A 406 15.66 18.87 13.77
CA SER A 406 16.95 19.35 13.27
C SER A 406 16.93 19.56 11.76
N TRP A 407 17.83 20.40 11.25
CA TRP A 407 18.08 20.60 9.82
C TRP A 407 16.83 20.94 8.98
N GLY A 408 15.93 21.76 9.54
CA GLY A 408 14.70 22.18 8.88
C GLY A 408 13.54 21.17 8.99
N ASN A 409 13.69 20.12 9.80
CA ASN A 409 12.60 19.21 10.12
C ASN A 409 11.65 19.83 11.15
N HIS A 410 10.36 19.53 11.03
CA HIS A 410 9.28 20.04 11.88
C HIS A 410 8.36 18.90 12.36
N GLY A 411 8.96 17.80 12.80
CA GLY A 411 8.24 16.57 13.15
C GLY A 411 7.71 16.51 14.59
N GLY A 412 8.02 17.48 15.45
CA GLY A 412 7.55 17.51 16.85
C GLY A 412 8.28 16.53 17.78
N ILE A 413 7.89 16.53 19.05
CA ILE A 413 8.50 15.69 20.10
C ILE A 413 7.86 14.30 20.12
N VAL A 414 8.68 13.28 20.36
CA VAL A 414 8.31 11.89 20.60
C VAL A 414 8.37 11.61 22.09
N THR A 415 7.38 10.87 22.61
CA THR A 415 7.33 10.47 24.02
C THR A 415 7.94 9.08 24.23
N PRO A 416 8.40 8.73 25.45
CA PRO A 416 8.80 7.37 25.78
C PRO A 416 7.68 6.34 25.52
N ASP A 417 6.42 6.70 25.79
CA ASP A 417 5.27 5.83 25.51
C ASP A 417 5.11 5.51 24.02
N ASP A 418 5.38 6.49 23.14
CA ASP A 418 5.41 6.26 21.69
C ASP A 418 6.52 5.25 21.33
N ALA A 419 7.72 5.41 21.90
CA ALA A 419 8.83 4.49 21.67
C ALA A 419 8.52 3.07 22.16
N GLY A 420 8.03 2.94 23.39
CA GLY A 420 7.68 1.66 24.00
C GLY A 420 6.56 0.94 23.25
N ARG A 421 5.55 1.67 22.78
CA ARG A 421 4.47 1.12 21.93
C ARG A 421 5.02 0.43 20.67
N TRP A 422 6.05 0.98 20.04
CA TRP A 422 6.60 0.45 18.79
C TRP A 422 7.76 -0.54 18.98
N ARG A 423 8.36 -0.62 20.17
CA ARG A 423 9.36 -1.65 20.50
C ARG A 423 8.79 -3.07 20.46
N GLY A 424 7.53 -3.24 20.86
CA GLY A 424 6.83 -4.52 20.81
C GLY A 424 6.19 -4.86 19.45
N ALA A 425 6.34 -4.00 18.43
CA ALA A 425 5.68 -4.20 17.15
C ALA A 425 6.43 -5.27 16.31
N PRO A 426 5.71 -6.18 15.62
CA PRO A 426 6.34 -7.21 14.78
C PRO A 426 7.29 -6.62 13.72
N LEU A 427 8.34 -7.38 13.41
CA LEU A 427 9.37 -7.05 12.40
C LEU A 427 9.07 -7.62 11.01
N GLU A 428 8.02 -8.44 10.88
CA GLU A 428 7.66 -9.14 9.65
C GLU A 428 7.00 -8.26 8.58
#